data_AF-A0A2E5G9K1-F1
#
_entry.id   AF-A0A2E5G9K1-F1
#
_cell.length_a   1.000
_cell.length_b   1.000
_cell.length_c   1.000
_cell.angle_alpha   90.00
_cell.angle_beta   90.00
_cell.angle_gamma   90.00
#
_symmetry.space_group_name_H-M   'P 1'
#
loop_
_entity.id
_entity.type
_entity.pdbx_description
1 polymer ?
#
loop_
_entity_poly.entity_id
_entity_poly.type
_entity_poly.pdbx_seq_one_letter_code
_entity_poly.pdbx_strand_id
1 'polypeptide(L)'
;MCQVNYTIDHLSNISDVNKITIRSWEERHDFILPKRSKTNIRYYELDDLICIINVKALLTEKIKISNIASLSYQEILEAVDDKFHEKTENFQIYISRIIRSALQYDRNLFDNTIYNGFLKFGLSDFYLNIMYPSLQKIGYIWKVKSKDAKHENTISNLLQTKINDITHEIIETKRSKDIWLLFMMSPYIFLDRDNSHFIPLFETTKMVKSAEKKIND
;
A
#
# COMPACT_ATOMS: atom_id res chain seq x y z
N MET A 1 17.82 1.30 16.86
CA MET A 1 16.92 1.48 15.70
C MET A 1 16.15 2.78 15.91
N CYS A 2 16.16 3.71 14.95
CA CYS A 2 15.35 4.93 15.04
C CYS A 2 13.87 4.53 15.03
N GLN A 3 13.20 4.65 16.18
CA GLN A 3 11.76 4.44 16.31
C GLN A 3 11.07 5.61 15.59
N VAL A 4 10.54 5.34 14.39
CA VAL A 4 9.83 6.36 13.62
C VAL A 4 8.46 6.55 14.24
N ASN A 5 8.23 7.76 14.72
CA ASN A 5 6.98 8.17 15.34
C ASN A 5 6.13 8.94 14.32
N TYR A 6 4.89 8.51 14.15
CA TYR A 6 3.90 9.16 13.29
C TYR A 6 3.08 10.19 14.07
N THR A 7 2.72 11.29 13.44
CA THR A 7 1.75 12.25 13.98
C THR A 7 0.34 11.80 13.59
N ILE A 8 -0.68 12.38 14.22
CA ILE A 8 -2.08 12.15 13.80
C ILE A 8 -2.32 12.56 12.34
N ASP A 9 -1.56 13.54 11.86
CA ASP A 9 -1.63 14.02 10.48
C ASP A 9 -1.10 12.98 9.51
N HIS A 10 0.01 12.32 9.85
CA HIS A 10 0.52 11.21 9.07
C HIS A 10 -0.49 10.06 9.03
N LEU A 11 -1.02 9.64 10.19
CA LEU A 11 -2.04 8.58 10.25
C LEU A 11 -3.24 8.91 9.36
N SER A 12 -3.75 10.13 9.46
CA SER A 12 -4.92 10.56 8.70
C SER A 12 -4.69 10.54 7.20
N ASN A 13 -3.55 11.09 6.75
CA ASN A 13 -3.20 11.14 5.32
C ASN A 13 -2.93 9.75 4.73
N ILE A 14 -2.29 8.85 5.48
CA ILE A 14 -1.93 7.52 4.97
C ILE A 14 -3.15 6.59 4.96
N SER A 15 -3.97 6.65 6.00
CA SER A 15 -5.11 5.73 6.17
C SER A 15 -6.41 6.18 5.50
N ASP A 16 -6.48 7.41 5.01
CA ASP A 16 -7.73 8.05 4.54
C ASP A 16 -8.85 8.04 5.59
N VAL A 17 -8.46 8.17 6.87
CA VAL A 17 -9.36 8.35 8.00
C VAL A 17 -9.16 9.76 8.56
N ASN A 18 -10.23 10.52 8.75
CA ASN A 18 -10.13 11.89 9.26
C ASN A 18 -9.56 11.91 10.70
N LYS A 19 -8.65 12.84 11.00
CA LYS A 19 -8.10 13.09 12.35
C LYS A 19 -9.17 13.13 13.45
N ILE A 20 -10.32 13.76 13.18
CA ILE A 20 -11.45 13.86 14.10
C ILE A 20 -12.04 12.47 14.38
N THR A 21 -12.17 11.64 13.36
CA THR A 21 -12.64 10.26 13.49
C THR A 21 -11.68 9.42 14.34
N ILE A 22 -10.37 9.54 14.11
CA ILE A 22 -9.34 8.84 14.90
C ILE A 22 -9.46 9.22 16.39
N ARG A 23 -9.56 10.52 16.68
CA ARG A 23 -9.77 11.01 18.06
C ARG A 23 -11.08 10.51 18.66
N SER A 24 -12.14 10.44 17.87
CA SER A 24 -13.40 9.87 18.34
C SER A 24 -13.28 8.38 18.67
N TRP A 25 -12.39 7.63 18.02
CA TRP A 25 -12.15 6.23 18.36
C TRP A 25 -11.34 6.09 19.65
N GLU A 26 -10.34 6.97 19.86
CA GLU A 26 -9.61 7.12 21.14
C GLU A 26 -10.61 7.37 22.27
N GLU A 27 -11.47 8.38 22.15
CA GLU A 27 -12.38 8.82 23.22
C GLU A 27 -13.53 7.84 23.51
N ARG A 28 -14.10 7.21 22.47
CA ARG A 28 -15.34 6.40 22.62
C ARG A 28 -15.09 4.92 22.78
N HIS A 29 -13.97 4.42 22.29
CA HIS A 29 -13.69 2.98 22.20
C HIS A 29 -12.34 2.59 22.78
N ASP A 30 -11.57 3.52 23.36
CA ASP A 30 -10.21 3.27 23.85
C ASP A 30 -9.31 2.63 22.78
N PHE A 31 -9.48 3.08 21.52
CA PHE A 31 -8.94 2.42 20.33
C PHE A 31 -7.95 3.33 19.57
N ILE A 32 -6.81 2.76 19.13
CA ILE A 32 -5.64 3.49 18.55
C ILE A 32 -5.11 4.53 19.55
N LEU A 33 -4.64 4.05 20.71
CA LEU A 33 -4.21 4.92 21.79
C LEU A 33 -2.85 5.56 21.51
N PRO A 34 -2.78 6.91 21.41
CA PRO A 34 -1.52 7.58 21.15
C PRO A 34 -0.58 7.48 22.35
N LYS A 35 0.70 7.28 22.06
CA LYS A 35 1.75 7.53 23.05
C LYS A 35 2.00 9.04 23.17
N ARG A 36 2.52 9.47 24.32
CA ARG A 36 2.81 10.88 24.63
C ARG A 36 4.30 11.11 24.79
N SER A 37 4.82 12.15 24.15
CA SER A 37 6.20 12.58 24.34
C SER A 37 6.39 13.21 25.72
N LYS A 38 7.64 13.50 26.11
CA LYS A 38 7.95 14.31 27.31
C LYS A 38 7.25 15.68 27.31
N THR A 39 6.93 16.21 26.13
CA THR A 39 6.21 17.47 25.93
C THR A 39 4.70 17.27 25.72
N ASN A 40 4.16 16.09 26.05
CA ASN A 40 2.74 15.70 25.95
C ASN A 40 2.15 15.71 24.51
N ILE A 41 3.01 15.66 23.49
CA ILE A 41 2.58 15.59 22.08
C ILE A 41 2.23 14.13 21.74
N ARG A 42 1.08 13.93 21.07
CA ARG A 42 0.64 12.62 20.58
C ARG A 42 1.58 12.11 19.49
N TYR A 43 1.97 10.85 19.60
CA TYR A 43 2.62 10.12 18.52
C TYR A 43 2.15 8.67 18.48
N TYR A 44 2.31 8.06 17.31
CA TYR A 44 1.87 6.71 17.00
C TYR A 44 3.04 5.92 16.42
N GLU A 45 2.97 4.61 16.55
CA GLU A 45 3.97 3.68 16.04
C GLU A 45 3.53 3.05 14.71
N LEU A 46 4.39 2.20 14.17
CA LEU A 46 4.11 1.50 12.92
C LEU A 46 2.89 0.58 13.03
N ASP A 47 2.71 -0.09 14.17
CA ASP A 47 1.58 -1.01 14.37
C ASP A 47 0.26 -0.24 14.46
N ASP A 48 0.24 0.95 15.06
CA ASP A 48 -0.94 1.84 15.04
C ASP A 48 -1.33 2.22 13.61
N LEU A 49 -0.32 2.52 12.78
CA LEU A 49 -0.52 2.85 11.37
C LEU A 49 -1.06 1.64 10.57
N ILE A 50 -0.50 0.45 10.78
CA ILE A 50 -0.99 -0.77 10.14
C ILE A 50 -2.42 -1.06 10.61
N CYS A 51 -2.69 -0.93 11.90
CA CYS A 51 -4.01 -1.15 12.48
C CYS A 51 -5.06 -0.25 11.82
N ILE A 52 -4.82 1.07 11.75
CA ILE A 52 -5.80 2.00 11.17
C ILE A 52 -6.05 1.76 9.67
N ILE A 53 -5.03 1.32 8.92
CA ILE A 53 -5.17 0.97 7.50
C ILE A 53 -6.09 -0.26 7.34
N ASN A 54 -5.94 -1.27 8.21
CA ASN A 54 -6.80 -2.45 8.20
C ASN A 54 -8.23 -2.12 8.66
N VAL A 55 -8.38 -1.27 9.69
CA VAL A 55 -9.68 -0.78 10.15
C VAL A 55 -10.41 -0.06 9.02
N LYS A 56 -9.71 0.82 8.27
CA LYS A 56 -10.31 1.50 7.10
C LYS A 56 -10.89 0.50 6.10
N ALA A 57 -10.16 -0.58 5.82
CA ALA A 57 -10.59 -1.61 4.88
C ALA A 57 -11.81 -2.40 5.40
N LEU A 58 -11.86 -2.72 6.70
CA LEU A 58 -13.02 -3.37 7.32
C LEU A 58 -14.26 -2.45 7.37
N LEU A 59 -14.07 -1.14 7.53
CA LEU A 59 -15.17 -0.18 7.47
C LEU A 59 -15.81 -0.13 6.07
N THR A 60 -15.03 -0.31 5.00
CA THR A 60 -15.61 -0.38 3.63
C THR A 60 -16.36 -1.68 3.37
N GLU A 61 -16.11 -2.73 4.16
CA GLU A 61 -16.94 -3.94 4.26
C GLU A 61 -18.21 -3.75 5.11
N LYS A 62 -18.55 -2.50 5.48
CA LYS A 62 -19.71 -2.14 6.31
C LYS A 62 -19.68 -2.73 7.73
N ILE A 63 -18.52 -3.19 8.20
CA ILE A 63 -18.32 -3.61 9.58
C ILE A 63 -18.27 -2.35 10.45
N LYS A 64 -19.02 -2.32 11.56
CA LYS A 64 -19.09 -1.13 12.42
C LYS A 64 -17.82 -0.99 13.26
N ILE A 65 -17.36 0.25 13.48
CA ILE A 65 -16.19 0.52 14.32
C ILE A 65 -16.35 -0.05 15.74
N SER A 66 -17.57 -0.05 16.30
CA SER A 66 -17.84 -0.63 17.62
C SER A 66 -17.46 -2.11 17.70
N ASN A 67 -17.57 -2.85 16.59
CA ASN A 67 -17.23 -4.26 16.50
C ASN A 67 -15.74 -4.46 16.23
N ILE A 68 -15.14 -3.58 15.42
CA ILE A 68 -13.71 -3.65 15.10
C ILE A 68 -12.88 -3.28 16.33
N ALA A 69 -13.30 -2.28 17.10
CA ALA A 69 -12.57 -1.80 18.28
C ALA A 69 -12.55 -2.79 19.45
N SER A 70 -13.44 -3.79 19.46
CA SER A 70 -13.38 -4.89 20.43
C SER A 70 -12.42 -6.02 20.05
N LEU A 71 -11.85 -5.97 18.84
CA LEU A 71 -10.88 -6.95 18.36
C LEU A 71 -9.47 -6.56 18.78
N SER A 72 -8.65 -7.57 19.05
CA SER A 72 -7.21 -7.42 19.18
C SER A 72 -6.57 -7.05 17.84
N TYR A 73 -5.32 -6.56 17.91
CA TYR A 73 -4.55 -6.23 16.70
C TYR A 73 -4.49 -7.40 15.72
N GLN A 74 -4.24 -8.63 16.19
CA GLN A 74 -4.16 -9.81 15.33
C GLN A 74 -5.52 -10.17 14.72
N GLU A 75 -6.60 -10.15 15.50
CA GLU A 75 -7.95 -10.40 14.99
C GLU A 75 -8.37 -9.39 13.91
N ILE A 76 -7.91 -8.14 13.98
CA ILE A 76 -8.13 -7.14 12.93
C ILE A 76 -7.40 -7.54 11.64
N LEU A 77 -6.16 -8.01 11.74
CA LEU A 77 -5.39 -8.46 10.58
C LEU A 77 -6.02 -9.71 9.94
N GLU A 78 -6.45 -10.66 10.78
CA GLU A 78 -7.14 -11.89 10.37
C GLU A 78 -8.49 -11.56 9.71
N ALA A 79 -9.28 -10.64 10.26
CA ALA A 79 -10.55 -10.25 9.65
C ALA A 79 -10.39 -9.67 8.23
N VAL A 80 -9.29 -8.95 7.97
CA VAL A 80 -8.96 -8.47 6.61
C VAL A 80 -8.57 -9.65 5.71
N ASP A 81 -7.87 -10.63 6.25
CA ASP A 81 -7.42 -11.81 5.51
C ASP A 81 -8.60 -12.73 5.16
N ASP A 82 -9.55 -12.90 6.08
CA ASP A 82 -10.80 -13.61 5.83
C ASP A 82 -11.57 -12.97 4.67
N LYS A 83 -11.71 -11.64 4.67
CA LYS A 83 -12.38 -10.92 3.55
C LYS A 83 -11.66 -11.12 2.22
N PHE A 84 -10.33 -11.17 2.23
CA PHE A 84 -9.54 -11.49 1.06
C PHE A 84 -9.78 -12.94 0.59
N HIS A 85 -9.82 -13.91 1.51
CA HIS A 85 -10.08 -15.32 1.20
C HIS A 85 -11.51 -15.59 0.72
N GLU A 86 -12.48 -14.79 1.18
CA GLU A 86 -13.84 -14.73 0.65
C GLU A 86 -13.92 -14.16 -0.78
N LYS A 87 -12.79 -13.72 -1.35
CA LYS A 87 -12.68 -13.12 -2.70
C LYS A 87 -13.56 -11.88 -2.87
N THR A 88 -13.60 -11.04 -1.84
CA THR A 88 -14.26 -9.73 -1.88
C THR A 88 -13.83 -8.90 -3.10
N GLU A 89 -14.73 -8.07 -3.60
CA GLU A 89 -14.46 -7.11 -4.68
C GLU A 89 -13.98 -5.75 -4.15
N ASN A 90 -13.80 -5.63 -2.85
CA ASN A 90 -13.40 -4.40 -2.21
C ASN A 90 -11.89 -4.15 -2.33
N PHE A 91 -11.54 -3.17 -3.15
CA PHE A 91 -10.15 -2.75 -3.38
C PHE A 91 -9.40 -2.40 -2.10
N GLN A 92 -10.07 -1.86 -1.07
CA GLN A 92 -9.41 -1.47 0.17
C GLN A 92 -8.82 -2.65 0.94
N ILE A 93 -9.40 -3.85 0.82
CA ILE A 93 -8.87 -5.09 1.42
C ILE A 93 -7.52 -5.46 0.77
N TYR A 94 -7.42 -5.31 -0.56
CA TYR A 94 -6.17 -5.56 -1.27
C TYR A 94 -5.12 -4.49 -0.96
N ILE A 95 -5.52 -3.21 -0.94
CA ILE A 95 -4.64 -2.09 -0.58
C ILE A 95 -4.08 -2.28 0.83
N SER A 96 -4.92 -2.60 1.82
CA SER A 96 -4.46 -2.76 3.21
C SER A 96 -3.45 -3.88 3.34
N ARG A 97 -3.69 -5.02 2.68
CA ARG A 97 -2.77 -6.17 2.66
C ARG A 97 -1.45 -5.86 1.96
N ILE A 98 -1.47 -5.13 0.83
CA ILE A 98 -0.25 -4.71 0.11
C ILE A 98 0.59 -3.78 0.98
N ILE A 99 -0.04 -2.78 1.63
CA ILE A 99 0.69 -1.85 2.49
C ILE A 99 1.22 -2.58 3.72
N ARG A 100 0.40 -3.41 4.39
CA ARG A 100 0.81 -4.21 5.55
C ARG A 100 2.03 -5.08 5.22
N SER A 101 1.95 -5.86 4.15
CA SER A 101 3.05 -6.74 3.73
C SER A 101 4.32 -5.98 3.37
N ALA A 102 4.20 -4.83 2.69
CA ALA A 102 5.34 -3.97 2.38
C ALA A 102 6.00 -3.37 3.64
N LEU A 103 5.22 -2.97 4.65
CA LEU A 103 5.73 -2.38 5.89
C LEU A 103 6.36 -3.40 6.84
N GLN A 104 5.86 -4.64 6.81
CA GLN A 104 6.34 -5.75 7.62
C GLN A 104 7.39 -6.61 6.90
N TYR A 105 7.73 -6.27 5.65
CA TYR A 105 8.64 -7.04 4.80
C TYR A 105 8.19 -8.50 4.57
N ASP A 106 6.88 -8.74 4.57
CA ASP A 106 6.29 -10.06 4.28
C ASP A 106 6.12 -10.26 2.78
N ARG A 107 7.14 -10.83 2.14
CA ARG A 107 7.15 -11.10 0.70
C ARG A 107 6.03 -12.04 0.27
N ASN A 108 5.75 -13.09 1.05
CA ASN A 108 4.76 -14.09 0.67
C ASN A 108 3.36 -13.49 0.63
N LEU A 109 3.01 -12.70 1.65
CA LEU A 109 1.74 -11.98 1.69
C LEU A 109 1.61 -10.97 0.54
N PHE A 110 2.69 -10.25 0.23
CA PHE A 110 2.74 -9.26 -0.85
C PHE A 110 2.48 -9.92 -2.22
N ASP A 111 3.29 -10.93 -2.57
CA ASP A 111 3.22 -11.63 -3.86
C ASP A 111 1.86 -12.32 -4.04
N ASN A 112 1.36 -12.98 -2.99
CA ASN A 112 0.05 -13.64 -3.01
C ASN A 112 -1.10 -12.63 -3.21
N THR A 113 -1.07 -11.50 -2.51
CA THR A 113 -2.13 -10.48 -2.61
C THR A 113 -2.18 -9.87 -3.99
N ILE A 114 -1.02 -9.58 -4.59
CA ILE A 114 -0.96 -9.00 -5.92
C ILE A 114 -1.39 -10.00 -6.97
N TYR A 115 -0.87 -11.23 -6.93
CA TYR A 115 -1.26 -12.25 -7.89
C TYR A 115 -2.77 -12.46 -7.93
N ASN A 116 -3.41 -12.61 -6.76
CA ASN A 116 -4.86 -12.78 -6.69
C ASN A 116 -5.63 -11.51 -7.07
N GLY A 117 -5.13 -10.32 -6.71
CA GLY A 117 -5.74 -9.06 -7.11
C GLY A 117 -5.74 -8.88 -8.63
N PHE A 118 -4.60 -9.15 -9.26
CA PHE A 118 -4.46 -9.11 -10.71
C PHE A 118 -5.41 -10.11 -11.40
N LEU A 119 -5.45 -11.36 -10.93
CA LEU A 119 -6.36 -12.37 -11.49
C LEU A 119 -7.84 -12.01 -11.30
N LYS A 120 -8.20 -11.36 -10.19
CA LYS A 120 -9.58 -11.03 -9.84
C LYS A 120 -10.09 -9.81 -10.61
N PHE A 121 -9.27 -8.77 -10.76
CA PHE A 121 -9.71 -7.48 -11.29
C PHE A 121 -9.20 -7.18 -12.70
N GLY A 122 -8.26 -7.96 -13.23
CA GLY A 122 -7.58 -7.65 -14.48
C GLY A 122 -6.59 -6.48 -14.33
N LEU A 123 -5.79 -6.24 -15.37
CA LEU A 123 -4.64 -5.33 -15.28
C LEU A 123 -5.06 -3.88 -14.98
N SER A 124 -5.99 -3.32 -15.75
CA SER A 124 -6.39 -1.92 -15.64
C SER A 124 -6.96 -1.58 -14.25
N ASP A 125 -7.96 -2.33 -13.77
CA ASP A 125 -8.60 -2.03 -12.49
C ASP A 125 -7.68 -2.33 -11.30
N PHE A 126 -6.90 -3.41 -11.37
CA PHE A 126 -5.89 -3.72 -10.36
C PHE A 126 -4.85 -2.61 -10.24
N TYR A 127 -4.33 -2.13 -11.38
CA TYR A 127 -3.34 -1.06 -11.37
C TYR A 127 -3.92 0.23 -10.78
N LEU A 128 -5.04 0.71 -11.33
CA LEU A 128 -5.58 2.03 -11.02
C LEU A 128 -6.17 2.11 -9.62
N ASN A 129 -6.88 1.07 -9.19
CA ASN A 129 -7.68 1.14 -7.97
C ASN A 129 -7.02 0.47 -6.77
N ILE A 130 -6.00 -0.37 -6.96
CA ILE A 130 -5.32 -1.08 -5.87
C ILE A 130 -3.87 -0.66 -5.77
N MET A 131 -3.11 -0.94 -6.81
CA MET A 131 -1.66 -0.82 -6.70
C MET A 131 -1.18 0.63 -6.72
N TYR A 132 -1.70 1.48 -7.60
CA TYR A 132 -1.31 2.88 -7.64
C TYR A 132 -1.59 3.58 -6.29
N PRO A 133 -2.80 3.46 -5.68
CA PRO A 133 -3.05 3.96 -4.34
C PRO A 133 -2.10 3.35 -3.28
N SER A 134 -1.81 2.06 -3.37
CA SER A 134 -0.89 1.38 -2.44
C SER A 134 0.51 1.97 -2.52
N LEU A 135 1.04 2.15 -3.73
CA LEU A 135 2.38 2.67 -3.97
C LEU A 135 2.50 4.15 -3.57
N GLN A 136 1.46 4.96 -3.80
CA GLN A 136 1.41 6.35 -3.29
C GLN A 136 1.52 6.39 -1.76
N LYS A 137 0.75 5.54 -1.07
CA LYS A 137 0.79 5.44 0.39
C LYS A 137 2.13 4.95 0.89
N ILE A 138 2.68 3.89 0.30
CA ILE A 138 4.01 3.35 0.65
C ILE A 138 5.09 4.44 0.47
N GLY A 139 5.08 5.17 -0.66
CA GLY A 139 5.99 6.27 -0.90
C GLY A 139 5.89 7.37 0.17
N TYR A 140 4.67 7.75 0.57
CA TYR A 140 4.46 8.71 1.64
C TYR A 140 4.98 8.19 2.99
N ILE A 141 4.70 6.93 3.35
CA ILE A 141 5.15 6.33 4.61
C ILE A 141 6.67 6.31 4.69
N TRP A 142 7.34 5.96 3.60
CA TRP A 142 8.79 5.94 3.53
C TRP A 142 9.40 7.33 3.60
N LYS A 143 8.79 8.35 2.98
CA LYS A 143 9.20 9.75 3.14
C LYS A 143 9.12 10.22 4.59
N VAL A 144 8.07 9.81 5.31
CA VAL A 144 7.93 10.10 6.74
C VAL A 144 8.98 9.36 7.57
N LYS A 145 9.29 8.10 7.24
CA LYS A 145 10.32 7.30 7.93
C LYS A 145 11.74 7.81 7.69
N SER A 146 12.06 8.29 6.50
CA SER A 146 13.45 8.50 6.11
C SER A 146 14.06 9.81 6.57
N LYS A 147 13.27 10.89 6.78
CA LYS A 147 13.75 12.27 7.06
C LYS A 147 14.91 12.79 6.14
N ASP A 148 15.33 12.05 5.13
CA ASP A 148 16.56 12.26 4.36
C ASP A 148 16.38 11.78 2.91
N ALA A 149 16.84 12.59 1.96
CA ALA A 149 16.68 12.40 0.50
C ALA A 149 17.38 11.14 -0.03
N LYS A 150 18.37 10.59 0.71
CA LYS A 150 19.10 9.38 0.33
C LYS A 150 18.23 8.11 0.21
N HIS A 151 17.09 8.07 0.90
CA HIS A 151 16.19 6.91 0.87
C HIS A 151 15.36 6.83 -0.41
N GLU A 152 15.00 7.97 -1.00
CA GLU A 152 14.26 8.03 -2.26
C GLU A 152 15.10 7.39 -3.38
N ASN A 153 16.38 7.75 -3.45
CA ASN A 153 17.35 7.09 -4.34
C ASN A 153 17.49 5.60 -4.03
N THR A 154 17.47 5.20 -2.75
CA THR A 154 17.60 3.79 -2.37
C THR A 154 16.41 2.95 -2.85
N ILE A 155 15.19 3.49 -2.74
CA ILE A 155 13.97 2.83 -3.21
C ILE A 155 13.92 2.82 -4.73
N SER A 156 14.25 3.94 -5.39
CA SER A 156 14.40 4.00 -6.85
C SER A 156 15.40 2.93 -7.32
N ASN A 157 16.55 2.82 -6.66
CA ASN A 157 17.56 1.81 -6.96
C ASN A 157 17.04 0.38 -6.72
N LEU A 158 16.36 0.09 -5.61
CA LEU A 158 15.78 -1.24 -5.34
C LEU A 158 14.71 -1.62 -6.38
N LEU A 159 13.87 -0.66 -6.76
CA LEU A 159 12.86 -0.85 -7.79
C LEU A 159 13.52 -1.09 -9.15
N GLN A 160 14.55 -0.31 -9.50
CA GLN A 160 15.37 -0.49 -10.71
C GLN A 160 16.08 -1.84 -10.73
N THR A 161 16.70 -2.27 -9.64
CA THR A 161 17.34 -3.59 -9.53
C THR A 161 16.30 -4.69 -9.75
N LYS A 162 15.13 -4.60 -9.11
CA LYS A 162 14.08 -5.61 -9.29
C LYS A 162 13.56 -5.64 -10.73
N ILE A 163 13.41 -4.49 -11.39
CA ILE A 163 13.08 -4.39 -12.82
C ILE A 163 14.15 -5.07 -13.67
N ASN A 164 15.42 -4.83 -13.39
CA ASN A 164 16.52 -5.43 -14.13
C ASN A 164 16.54 -6.95 -13.95
N ASP A 165 16.32 -7.46 -12.73
CA ASP A 165 16.24 -8.89 -12.46
C ASP A 165 15.11 -9.55 -13.25
N ILE A 166 13.92 -8.94 -13.25
CA ILE A 166 12.77 -9.44 -14.02
C ILE A 166 13.06 -9.40 -15.51
N THR A 167 13.69 -8.33 -15.99
CA THR A 167 14.07 -8.17 -17.41
C THR A 167 15.07 -9.25 -17.82
N HIS A 168 16.08 -9.51 -17.00
CA HIS A 168 17.05 -10.59 -17.22
C HIS A 168 16.37 -11.95 -17.24
N GLU A 169 15.48 -12.24 -16.29
CA GLU A 169 14.73 -13.50 -16.24
C GLU A 169 13.89 -13.70 -17.51
N ILE A 170 13.26 -12.65 -18.02
CA ILE A 170 12.51 -12.68 -19.29
C ILE A 170 13.46 -12.93 -20.48
N ILE A 171 14.62 -12.29 -20.53
CA ILE A 171 15.60 -12.48 -21.62
C ILE A 171 16.13 -13.92 -21.62
N GLU A 172 16.47 -14.46 -20.46
CA GLU A 172 17.09 -15.78 -20.33
C GLU A 172 16.09 -16.92 -20.44
N THR A 173 14.94 -16.82 -19.76
CA THR A 173 13.99 -17.92 -19.63
C THR A 173 12.73 -17.74 -20.48
N LYS A 174 12.64 -16.63 -21.24
CA LYS A 174 11.48 -16.22 -22.06
C LYS A 174 10.17 -16.06 -21.28
N ARG A 175 10.24 -16.03 -19.95
CA ARG A 175 9.10 -15.87 -19.05
C ARG A 175 9.61 -15.28 -17.74
N SER A 176 8.78 -14.55 -17.02
CA SER A 176 9.02 -14.28 -15.60
C SER A 176 7.71 -14.36 -14.86
N LYS A 177 7.72 -14.90 -13.64
CA LYS A 177 6.54 -14.89 -12.76
C LYS A 177 6.23 -13.48 -12.26
N ASP A 178 7.20 -12.59 -12.38
CA ASP A 178 7.19 -11.22 -11.88
C ASP A 178 7.02 -10.20 -13.02
N ILE A 179 6.71 -10.63 -14.25
CA ILE A 179 6.52 -9.72 -15.40
C ILE A 179 5.46 -8.64 -15.14
N TRP A 180 4.48 -8.92 -14.29
CA TRP A 180 3.49 -7.94 -13.88
C TRP A 180 4.12 -6.79 -13.07
N LEU A 181 5.19 -7.03 -12.29
CA LEU A 181 5.93 -5.98 -11.56
C LEU A 181 6.55 -4.95 -12.52
N LEU A 182 6.99 -5.37 -13.72
CA LEU A 182 7.47 -4.43 -14.76
C LEU A 182 6.36 -3.48 -15.21
N PHE A 183 5.14 -3.98 -15.44
CA PHE A 183 3.98 -3.13 -15.79
C PHE A 183 3.55 -2.24 -14.62
N MET A 184 3.70 -2.75 -13.39
CA MET A 184 3.31 -2.04 -12.18
C MET A 184 4.30 -0.94 -11.75
N MET A 185 5.59 -1.17 -11.99
CA MET A 185 6.70 -0.30 -11.58
C MET A 185 7.17 0.61 -12.72
N SER A 186 6.75 0.35 -13.96
CA SER A 186 7.04 1.19 -15.12
C SER A 186 6.76 2.68 -14.87
N PRO A 187 5.67 3.07 -14.18
CA PRO A 187 5.43 4.48 -13.89
C PRO A 187 6.47 5.11 -12.95
N TYR A 188 7.17 4.31 -12.13
CA TYR A 188 8.29 4.76 -11.30
C TYR A 188 9.62 4.86 -12.06
N ILE A 189 9.78 4.15 -13.19
CA ILE A 189 10.92 4.31 -14.12
C ILE A 189 10.92 5.72 -14.74
N PHE A 190 9.74 6.34 -14.89
CA PHE A 190 9.58 7.67 -15.46
C PHE A 190 9.59 8.80 -14.42
N LEU A 191 9.68 8.48 -13.12
CA LEU A 191 9.69 9.49 -12.06
C LEU A 191 11.06 10.10 -11.81
N ASP A 192 12.13 9.54 -12.38
CA ASP A 192 13.49 10.03 -12.20
C ASP A 192 14.18 10.33 -13.53
N ARG A 193 13.75 11.44 -14.15
CA ARG A 193 14.55 12.19 -15.13
C ARG A 193 14.26 13.67 -14.99
N ASP A 194 14.82 14.29 -13.96
CA ASP A 194 15.23 15.70 -13.84
C ASP A 194 14.30 16.87 -14.24
N ASN A 195 13.09 16.65 -14.72
CA ASN A 195 12.16 17.72 -15.07
C ASN A 195 10.75 17.15 -15.08
N SER A 196 9.92 17.55 -14.09
CA SER A 196 8.48 17.81 -14.21
C SER A 196 7.69 17.13 -15.36
N HIS A 197 7.95 15.86 -15.59
CA HIS A 197 7.25 15.00 -16.54
C HIS A 197 6.71 13.86 -15.73
N PHE A 198 5.68 14.20 -14.94
CA PHE A 198 4.55 13.29 -14.82
C PHE A 198 4.23 12.87 -16.26
N ILE A 199 4.45 11.61 -16.63
CA ILE A 199 3.64 11.03 -17.70
C ILE A 199 2.23 11.13 -17.14
N PRO A 200 1.36 12.00 -17.69
CA PRO A 200 0.05 12.21 -17.10
C PRO A 200 -0.65 10.86 -17.03
N LEU A 201 -1.44 10.64 -15.98
CA LEU A 201 -2.24 9.43 -15.74
C LEU A 201 -2.94 8.90 -17.01
N PHE A 202 -3.30 9.81 -17.91
CA PHE A 202 -3.91 9.53 -19.21
C PHE A 202 -3.00 8.75 -20.19
N GLU A 203 -1.70 9.03 -20.21
CA GLU A 203 -0.76 8.36 -21.11
C GLU A 203 -0.36 6.98 -20.54
N THR A 204 -0.21 6.83 -19.22
CA THR A 204 0.00 5.51 -18.61
C THR A 204 -1.23 4.62 -18.76
N THR A 205 -2.45 5.15 -18.60
CA THR A 205 -3.68 4.39 -18.87
C THR A 205 -3.85 4.00 -20.34
N LYS A 206 -3.44 4.85 -21.30
CA LYS A 206 -3.39 4.46 -22.71
C LYS A 206 -2.40 3.32 -22.97
N MET A 207 -1.22 3.36 -22.36
CA MET A 207 -0.21 2.31 -22.51
C MET A 207 -0.72 0.97 -21.95
N VAL A 208 -1.37 1.00 -20.79
CA VAL A 208 -2.00 -0.19 -20.19
C VAL A 208 -3.14 -0.72 -21.06
N LYS A 209 -4.08 0.12 -21.51
CA LYS A 209 -5.17 -0.29 -22.41
C LYS A 209 -4.66 -0.85 -23.74
N SER A 210 -3.58 -0.28 -24.28
CA SER A 210 -2.93 -0.76 -25.50
C SER A 210 -2.29 -2.13 -25.30
N ALA A 211 -1.66 -2.36 -24.14
CA ALA A 211 -1.10 -3.66 -23.78
C ALA A 211 -2.20 -4.72 -23.59
N GLU A 212 -3.31 -4.39 -22.91
CA GLU A 212 -4.46 -5.32 -22.78
C GLU A 212 -5.03 -5.72 -24.14
N LYS A 213 -5.11 -4.79 -25.09
CA LYS A 213 -5.62 -5.07 -26.43
C LYS A 213 -4.73 -6.06 -27.19
N LYS A 214 -3.40 -5.92 -27.06
CA LYS A 214 -2.40 -6.82 -27.67
C LYS A 214 -2.31 -8.20 -27.04
N ILE A 215 -2.83 -8.39 -25.82
CA ILE A 215 -2.86 -9.70 -25.15
C ILE A 215 -4.09 -10.51 -25.62
N ASN A 216 -5.14 -9.83 -26.07
CA ASN A 216 -6.40 -10.43 -26.52
C ASN A 216 -6.50 -10.66 -28.05
N ASP A 217 -5.49 -10.22 -28.82
CA ASP A 217 -5.30 -10.46 -30.25
C ASP A 217 -4.24 -11.55 -30.48
#